data_AF-A0A353F887-F1
#
_entry.id   AF-A0A353F887-F1
#
_cell.length_a   1.000
_cell.length_b   1.000
_cell.length_c   1.000
_cell.angle_alpha   90.00
_cell.angle_beta   90.00
_cell.angle_gamma   90.00
#
_symmetry.space_group_name_H-M   'P 1'
#
loop_
_entity.id
_entity.type
_entity.pdbx_description
1 polymer ?
#
loop_
_entity_poly.entity_id
_entity_poly.type
_entity_poly.pdbx_seq_one_letter_code
_entity_poly.pdbx_strand_id
1 'polypeptide(L)'
;MQFILEIIALFFIFLLFRQAVIRAFPVKAVGLPLSDDSTLALKKYRRRYLILFWTSGIVLSFFIMLGLHELFYQLHARGSEGNVLIIERTALYIPAIILGFLLGTFLSRWLNSRMQHDGLSFFFEEYHDEWKGFDTNKLRGWHIAGALILAMAMLYTQYHVFAVLRDGKVIWQSPQSGFHVHTINEVESIFLHKQNEFSIAFSTGDTLVTEGMDGDKASFVNNIKNPAR
;
A
#
# COMPACT_ATOMS: atom_id res chain seq x y z
N MET A 1 -9.63 10.66 -14.81
CA MET A 1 -10.99 10.08 -14.76
C MET A 1 -10.97 8.66 -14.17
N GLN A 2 -10.01 7.81 -14.57
CA GLN A 2 -9.82 6.45 -14.03
C GLN A 2 -9.66 6.41 -12.50
N PHE A 3 -8.82 7.28 -11.92
CA PHE A 3 -8.64 7.35 -10.46
C PHE A 3 -9.94 7.65 -9.68
N ILE A 4 -10.80 8.52 -10.20
CA ILE A 4 -12.09 8.84 -9.57
C ILE A 4 -13.01 7.62 -9.63
N LEU A 5 -13.03 6.91 -10.76
CA LEU A 5 -13.80 5.68 -10.92
C LEU A 5 -13.31 4.56 -10.00
N GLU A 6 -11.99 4.43 -9.81
CA GLU A 6 -11.40 3.46 -8.87
C GLU A 6 -11.78 3.78 -7.42
N ILE A 7 -11.77 5.05 -7.01
CA ILE A 7 -12.24 5.48 -5.68
C ILE A 7 -13.72 5.18 -5.50
N ILE A 8 -14.55 5.50 -6.50
CA ILE A 8 -15.99 5.23 -6.46
C ILE A 8 -16.25 3.72 -6.39
N ALA A 9 -15.55 2.92 -7.18
CA ALA A 9 -15.65 1.46 -7.16
C ALA A 9 -15.24 0.87 -5.81
N LEU A 10 -14.12 1.32 -5.24
CA LEU A 10 -13.68 0.94 -3.90
C LEU A 10 -14.71 1.33 -2.83
N PHE A 11 -15.33 2.51 -2.96
CA PHE A 11 -16.40 2.95 -2.06
C PHE A 11 -17.65 2.06 -2.17
N PHE A 12 -18.07 1.68 -3.38
CA PHE A 12 -19.19 0.75 -3.57
C PHE A 12 -18.88 -0.65 -3.05
N ILE A 13 -17.68 -1.18 -3.32
CA ILE A 13 -17.22 -2.46 -2.78
C ILE A 13 -17.24 -2.40 -1.25
N PHE A 14 -16.74 -1.31 -0.66
CA PHE A 14 -16.79 -1.09 0.79
C PHE A 14 -18.22 -1.07 1.33
N LEU A 15 -19.16 -0.39 0.65
CA LEU A 15 -20.57 -0.37 1.06
C LEU A 15 -21.22 -1.76 0.99
N LEU A 16 -20.99 -2.50 -0.10
CA LEU A 16 -21.50 -3.85 -0.28
C LEU A 16 -20.94 -4.81 0.78
N PHE A 17 -19.63 -4.73 1.00
CA PHE A 17 -18.93 -5.51 2.00
C PHE A 17 -19.43 -5.18 3.41
N ARG A 18 -19.55 -3.89 3.75
CA ARG A 18 -20.16 -3.43 5.01
C ARG A 18 -21.56 -4.00 5.20
N GLN A 19 -22.40 -3.95 4.17
CA GLN A 19 -23.76 -4.46 4.23
C GLN A 19 -23.81 -5.99 4.39
N ALA A 20 -22.94 -6.72 3.70
CA ALA A 20 -22.79 -8.16 3.84
C ALA A 20 -22.38 -8.54 5.27
N VAL A 21 -21.43 -7.80 5.85
CA VAL A 21 -20.98 -8.02 7.22
C VAL A 21 -22.08 -7.73 8.24
N ILE A 22 -22.83 -6.63 8.09
CA ILE A 22 -23.97 -6.30 8.97
C ILE A 22 -25.05 -7.39 8.91
N ARG A 23 -25.33 -7.94 7.72
CA ARG A 23 -26.33 -9.01 7.55
C ARG A 23 -25.86 -10.35 8.10
N ALA A 24 -24.60 -10.70 7.89
CA ALA A 24 -24.02 -11.95 8.38
C ALA A 24 -23.88 -11.94 9.91
N PHE A 25 -23.69 -10.75 10.52
CA PHE A 25 -23.43 -10.59 11.94
C PHE A 25 -24.28 -9.45 12.52
N PRO A 26 -25.58 -9.72 12.80
CA PRO A 26 -26.47 -8.71 13.38
C PRO A 26 -25.94 -8.27 14.74
N VAL A 27 -25.90 -6.96 14.96
CA VAL A 27 -25.50 -6.35 16.24
C VAL A 27 -26.44 -6.87 17.33
N LYS A 28 -25.91 -7.64 18.28
CA LYS A 28 -26.69 -8.05 19.46
C LYS A 28 -27.02 -6.80 20.25
N ALA A 29 -28.31 -6.52 20.43
CA ALA A 29 -28.78 -5.43 21.26
C ALA A 29 -28.56 -5.78 22.75
N VAL A 30 -27.31 -5.68 23.21
CA VAL A 30 -26.99 -5.72 24.64
C VAL A 30 -27.12 -4.29 25.14
N GLY A 31 -28.36 -3.92 25.50
CA GLY A 31 -28.68 -2.58 25.96
C GLY A 31 -28.86 -2.55 27.47
N LEU A 32 -27.80 -2.24 28.22
CA LEU A 32 -28.01 -1.49 29.45
C LEU A 32 -28.30 -0.04 29.03
N PRO A 33 -29.40 0.58 29.48
CA PRO A 33 -29.64 1.99 29.19
C PRO A 33 -28.52 2.80 29.82
N LEU A 34 -27.66 3.39 28.98
CA LEU A 34 -26.64 4.33 29.41
C LEU A 34 -27.32 5.61 29.91
N SER A 35 -26.78 6.21 30.97
CA SER A 35 -27.16 7.57 31.35
C SER A 35 -26.83 8.57 30.24
N ASP A 36 -27.49 9.73 30.24
CA ASP A 36 -27.25 10.79 29.25
C ASP A 36 -25.77 11.25 29.25
N ASP A 37 -25.17 11.36 30.44
CA ASP A 37 -23.75 11.70 30.60
C ASP A 37 -22.82 10.66 29.98
N SER A 38 -23.12 9.37 30.17
CA SER A 38 -22.35 8.27 29.58
C SER A 38 -22.48 8.25 28.06
N THR A 39 -23.66 8.59 27.54
CA THR A 39 -23.91 8.69 26.09
C THR A 39 -23.15 9.85 25.47
N LEU A 40 -23.10 11.01 26.13
CA LEU A 40 -22.31 12.17 25.70
C LEU A 40 -20.81 11.87 25.71
N ALA A 41 -20.32 11.23 26.77
CA ALA A 41 -18.92 10.80 26.87
C ALA A 41 -18.55 9.81 25.76
N LEU A 42 -19.41 8.83 25.46
CA LEU A 42 -19.22 7.88 24.37
C LEU A 42 -19.20 8.56 22.99
N LYS A 43 -20.09 9.54 22.74
CA LYS A 43 -20.06 10.34 21.49
C LYS A 43 -18.75 11.10 21.34
N LYS A 44 -18.26 11.74 22.42
CA LYS A 44 -16.98 12.46 22.43
C LYS A 44 -15.81 11.52 22.16
N TYR A 45 -15.79 10.35 22.81
CA TYR A 45 -14.81 9.29 22.59
C TYR A 45 -14.77 8.84 21.13
N ARG A 46 -15.93 8.51 20.55
CA ARG A 46 -16.05 8.07 19.15
C ARG A 46 -15.58 9.14 18.16
N ARG A 47 -15.94 10.40 18.38
CA ARG A 47 -15.50 11.51 17.52
C ARG A 47 -13.99 11.68 17.56
N ARG A 48 -13.38 11.64 18.74
CA ARG A 48 -11.92 11.75 18.91
C ARG A 48 -11.20 10.59 18.25
N TYR A 49 -11.65 9.35 18.48
CA TYR A 49 -11.14 8.17 17.78
C TYR A 49 -11.17 8.35 16.27
N LEU A 50 -12.31 8.78 15.72
CA LEU A 50 -12.48 8.92 14.28
C LEU A 50 -11.56 9.99 13.70
N ILE A 51 -11.38 11.12 14.39
CA ILE A 51 -10.42 12.16 13.98
C ILE A 51 -9.01 11.58 13.98
N LEU A 52 -8.59 10.96 15.09
CA LEU A 52 -7.26 10.34 15.21
C LEU A 52 -7.02 9.29 14.12
N PHE A 53 -8.04 8.48 13.83
CA PHE A 53 -7.99 7.42 12.82
C PHE A 53 -7.78 7.98 11.42
N TRP A 54 -8.55 8.97 11.00
CA TRP A 54 -8.38 9.58 9.69
C TRP A 54 -7.04 10.31 9.56
N THR A 55 -6.64 11.07 10.58
CA THR A 55 -5.37 11.80 10.54
C THR A 55 -4.17 10.85 10.55
N SER A 56 -4.16 9.85 11.44
CA SER A 56 -3.06 8.90 11.52
C SER A 56 -3.01 7.97 10.31
N GLY A 57 -4.16 7.52 9.81
CA GLY A 57 -4.24 6.70 8.60
C GLY A 57 -3.58 7.38 7.41
N ILE A 58 -3.96 8.63 7.11
CA ILE A 58 -3.39 9.41 6.00
C ILE A 58 -1.88 9.61 6.18
N VAL A 59 -1.45 10.04 7.37
CA VAL A 59 -0.04 10.32 7.67
C VAL A 59 0.80 9.04 7.57
N LEU A 60 0.35 7.94 8.16
CA LEU A 60 1.04 6.66 8.11
C LEU A 60 1.10 6.12 6.68
N SER A 61 0.01 6.20 5.91
CA SER A 61 0.02 5.78 4.50
C SER A 61 1.06 6.53 3.67
N PHE A 62 1.19 7.84 3.87
CA PHE A 62 2.23 8.63 3.19
C PHE A 62 3.64 8.14 3.55
N PHE A 63 3.93 7.97 4.84
CA PHE A 63 5.25 7.49 5.28
C PHE A 63 5.54 6.04 4.84
N ILE A 64 4.54 5.16 4.84
CA ILE A 64 4.67 3.79 4.36
C ILE A 64 4.98 3.77 2.87
N MET A 65 4.30 4.60 2.07
CA MET A 65 4.58 4.70 0.63
C MET A 65 6.04 5.11 0.38
N LEU A 66 6.52 6.14 1.08
CA LEU A 66 7.92 6.58 0.97
C LEU A 66 8.90 5.49 1.42
N GLY A 67 8.63 4.87 2.57
CA GLY A 67 9.48 3.81 3.12
C GLY A 67 9.52 2.55 2.24
N LEU A 68 8.40 2.16 1.66
CA LEU A 68 8.33 1.01 0.73
C LEU A 68 9.10 1.28 -0.55
N HIS A 69 8.94 2.46 -1.14
CA HIS A 69 9.68 2.84 -2.34
C HIS A 69 11.19 2.83 -2.09
N GLU A 70 11.63 3.43 -0.99
CA GLU A 70 13.03 3.44 -0.59
C GLU A 70 13.56 2.03 -0.31
N LEU A 71 12.77 1.20 0.39
CA LEU A 71 13.11 -0.21 0.62
C LEU A 71 13.27 -0.98 -0.69
N PHE A 72 12.34 -0.81 -1.64
CA PHE A 72 12.40 -1.47 -2.94
C PHE A 72 13.63 -1.03 -3.71
N TYR A 73 13.97 0.26 -3.67
CA TYR A 73 15.18 0.78 -4.29
C TYR A 73 16.44 0.12 -3.69
N GLN A 74 16.58 0.13 -2.37
CA GLN A 74 17.75 -0.45 -1.69
C GLN A 74 17.89 -1.96 -1.92
N LEU A 75 16.78 -2.71 -1.95
CA LEU A 75 16.80 -4.14 -2.20
C LEU A 75 17.29 -4.48 -3.61
N HIS A 76 16.85 -3.73 -4.63
CA HIS A 76 17.24 -3.96 -6.01
C HIS A 76 18.60 -3.33 -6.38
N ALA A 77 18.97 -2.22 -5.76
CA ALA A 77 20.28 -1.59 -5.91
C ALA A 77 21.43 -2.43 -5.31
N ARG A 78 21.12 -3.43 -4.48
CA ARG A 78 22.13 -4.30 -3.90
C ARG A 78 22.84 -5.10 -5.00
N GLY A 79 24.09 -4.73 -5.30
CA GLY A 79 24.90 -5.35 -6.34
C GLY A 79 24.47 -4.96 -7.76
N SER A 80 23.87 -3.78 -7.94
CA SER A 80 23.76 -3.15 -9.26
C SER A 80 25.02 -2.36 -9.59
N GLU A 81 25.37 -2.28 -10.87
CA GLU A 81 26.51 -1.48 -11.37
C GLU A 81 26.15 -0.01 -11.60
N GLY A 82 24.96 0.41 -11.16
CA GLY A 82 24.48 1.76 -11.35
C GLY A 82 23.04 1.92 -10.92
N ASN A 83 22.39 2.92 -11.52
CA ASN A 83 21.00 3.25 -11.23
C ASN A 83 20.07 2.07 -11.53
N VAL A 84 19.06 1.94 -10.68
CA VAL A 84 18.04 0.91 -10.77
C VAL A 84 16.72 1.58 -11.08
N LEU A 85 15.97 0.96 -11.97
CA LEU A 85 14.59 1.34 -12.21
C LEU A 85 13.71 0.38 -11.43
N ILE A 86 12.81 0.92 -10.61
CA ILE A 86 11.86 0.15 -9.81
C ILE A 86 10.44 0.63 -10.13
N ILE A 87 9.43 -0.01 -9.57
CA ILE A 87 8.05 0.45 -9.68
C ILE A 87 7.86 1.94 -9.30
N GLU A 88 7.01 2.64 -10.04
CA GLU A 88 6.59 4.00 -9.67
C GLU A 88 5.90 4.08 -8.30
N ARG A 89 6.12 5.21 -7.62
CA ARG A 89 5.50 5.52 -6.31
C ARG A 89 3.97 5.45 -6.35
N THR A 90 3.36 5.85 -7.47
CA THR A 90 1.91 5.86 -7.67
C THR A 90 1.30 4.46 -7.52
N ALA A 91 2.00 3.42 -7.97
CA ALA A 91 1.55 2.04 -7.83
C ALA A 91 1.61 1.51 -6.39
N LEU A 92 2.39 2.16 -5.51
CA LEU A 92 2.46 1.83 -4.07
C LEU A 92 1.35 2.50 -3.25
N TYR A 93 0.54 3.38 -3.85
CA TYR A 93 -0.47 4.16 -3.15
C TYR A 93 -1.54 3.29 -2.47
N ILE A 94 -2.12 2.33 -3.19
CA ILE A 94 -3.18 1.46 -2.67
C ILE A 94 -2.66 0.57 -1.51
N PRO A 95 -1.56 -0.20 -1.65
CA PRO A 95 -1.06 -1.00 -0.54
C PRO A 95 -0.65 -0.13 0.66
N ALA A 96 -0.08 1.06 0.42
CA ALA A 96 0.26 1.98 1.50
C ALA A 96 -0.97 2.55 2.23
N ILE A 97 -2.08 2.82 1.51
CA ILE A 97 -3.36 3.16 2.13
C ILE A 97 -3.84 2.05 3.05
N ILE A 98 -3.90 0.82 2.55
CA ILE A 98 -4.41 -0.31 3.32
C ILE A 98 -3.56 -0.48 4.60
N LEU A 99 -2.23 -0.52 4.47
CA LEU A 99 -1.34 -0.68 5.62
C LEU A 99 -1.38 0.51 6.58
N GLY A 100 -1.45 1.74 6.08
CA GLY A 100 -1.50 2.94 6.92
C GLY A 100 -2.79 3.05 7.71
N PHE A 101 -3.94 2.69 7.14
CA PHE A 101 -5.21 2.65 7.87
C PHE A 101 -5.29 1.46 8.85
N LEU A 102 -4.67 0.32 8.53
CA LEU A 102 -4.52 -0.77 9.50
C LEU A 102 -3.69 -0.32 10.71
N LEU A 103 -2.51 0.26 10.50
CA LEU A 103 -1.68 0.80 11.57
C LEU A 103 -2.35 1.96 12.31
N GLY A 104 -3.06 2.83 11.58
CA GLY A 104 -3.85 3.92 12.12
C GLY A 104 -4.94 3.45 13.08
N THR A 105 -5.53 2.27 12.86
CA THR A 105 -6.48 1.65 13.81
C THR A 105 -5.84 1.42 15.17
N PHE A 106 -4.64 0.84 15.20
CA PHE A 106 -3.92 0.55 16.44
C PHE A 106 -3.44 1.84 17.12
N LEU A 107 -2.80 2.73 16.35
CA LEU A 107 -2.26 3.98 16.87
C LEU A 107 -3.36 4.89 17.42
N SER A 108 -4.49 4.98 16.71
CA SER A 108 -5.61 5.82 17.15
C SER A 108 -6.29 5.27 18.38
N ARG A 109 -6.44 3.94 18.50
CA ARG A 109 -6.94 3.33 19.73
C ARG A 109 -6.02 3.67 20.90
N TRP A 110 -4.72 3.48 20.74
CA TRP A 110 -3.72 3.78 21.77
C TRP A 110 -3.70 5.25 22.17
N LEU A 111 -3.69 6.18 21.21
CA LEU A 111 -3.75 7.62 21.49
C LEU A 111 -5.06 8.01 22.19
N ASN A 112 -6.18 7.48 21.70
CA ASN A 112 -7.50 7.79 22.21
C ASN A 112 -7.70 7.30 23.65
N SER A 113 -7.12 6.14 24.01
CA SER A 113 -7.16 5.61 25.38
C SER A 113 -6.27 6.41 26.33
N ARG A 114 -5.08 6.84 25.88
CA ARG A 114 -4.17 7.70 26.65
C ARG A 114 -4.75 9.10 26.93
N MET A 115 -5.55 9.64 26.02
CA MET A 115 -6.20 10.94 26.18
C MET A 115 -7.44 10.89 27.09
N GLN A 116 -7.78 9.74 27.67
CA GLN A 116 -8.91 9.59 28.56
C GLN A 116 -8.39 9.34 29.97
N HIS A 117 -8.42 10.39 30.79
CA HIS A 117 -7.83 10.39 32.13
C HIS A 117 -8.65 9.67 33.20
N ASP A 118 -9.81 9.15 32.85
CA ASP A 118 -10.70 8.43 33.77
C ASP A 118 -10.81 6.97 33.31
N GLY A 119 -10.79 6.01 34.24
CA GLY A 119 -10.87 4.55 34.00
C GLY A 119 -12.10 4.08 33.20
N LEU A 120 -12.97 5.01 32.80
CA LEU A 120 -13.99 4.92 31.76
C LEU A 120 -13.44 4.58 30.38
N SER A 121 -12.14 4.74 30.11
CA SER A 121 -11.53 4.36 28.83
C SER A 121 -11.72 2.87 28.51
N PHE A 122 -11.51 1.99 29.49
CA PHE A 122 -11.74 0.55 29.34
C PHE A 122 -13.23 0.24 29.11
N PHE A 123 -14.12 0.85 29.90
CA PHE A 123 -15.57 0.66 29.77
C PHE A 123 -16.10 1.13 28.40
N PHE A 124 -15.65 2.29 27.91
CA PHE A 124 -16.08 2.78 26.60
C PHE A 124 -15.38 2.08 25.43
N GLU A 125 -14.19 1.50 25.62
CA GLU A 125 -13.57 0.60 24.65
C GLU A 125 -14.40 -0.67 24.49
N GLU A 126 -14.74 -1.32 25.60
CA GLU A 126 -15.58 -2.52 25.62
C GLU A 126 -16.96 -2.24 25.04
N TYR A 127 -17.61 -1.13 25.44
CA TYR A 127 -18.88 -0.70 24.85
C TYR A 127 -18.77 -0.28 23.38
N HIS A 128 -17.63 0.24 22.91
CA HIS A 128 -17.46 0.55 21.49
C HIS A 128 -17.34 -0.73 20.64
N ASP A 129 -16.61 -1.71 21.17
CA ASP A 129 -16.33 -2.98 20.51
C ASP A 129 -17.59 -3.90 20.56
N GLU A 130 -18.30 -3.98 21.69
CA GLU A 130 -19.55 -4.76 21.84
C GLU A 130 -20.72 -4.21 21.01
N TRP A 131 -20.93 -2.89 20.97
CA TRP A 131 -22.08 -2.26 20.29
C TRP A 131 -22.01 -2.34 18.76
N LYS A 132 -20.89 -2.82 18.20
CA LYS A 132 -20.77 -3.11 16.77
C LYS A 132 -21.06 -4.58 16.42
N GLY A 133 -21.26 -5.47 17.39
CA GLY A 133 -21.39 -6.91 17.14
C GLY A 133 -20.19 -7.56 16.45
N PHE A 134 -19.12 -6.77 16.23
CA PHE A 134 -17.91 -7.13 15.51
C PHE A 134 -16.90 -7.83 16.43
N ASP A 135 -17.16 -7.81 17.73
CA ASP A 135 -16.30 -8.32 18.78
C ASP A 135 -16.67 -9.74 19.24
N THR A 136 -17.11 -10.57 18.31
CA THR A 136 -16.70 -11.98 18.38
C THR A 136 -15.33 -12.06 17.71
N ASN A 137 -14.28 -11.62 18.42
CA ASN A 137 -12.82 -11.54 18.15
C ASN A 137 -12.23 -12.17 16.86
N LYS A 138 -12.81 -13.22 16.31
CA LYS A 138 -12.44 -13.88 15.06
C LYS A 138 -12.71 -13.01 13.82
N LEU A 139 -13.83 -12.31 13.71
CA LEU A 139 -14.19 -11.59 12.48
C LEU A 139 -13.28 -10.41 12.20
N ARG A 140 -13.06 -9.55 13.20
CA ARG A 140 -12.09 -8.46 13.12
C ARG A 140 -10.69 -8.98 12.75
N GLY A 141 -10.29 -10.09 13.36
CA GLY A 141 -9.04 -10.78 13.04
C GLY A 141 -8.98 -11.22 11.57
N TRP A 142 -10.03 -11.87 11.05
CA TRP A 142 -10.11 -12.29 9.64
C TRP A 142 -10.12 -11.12 8.66
N HIS A 143 -10.76 -10.01 9.01
CA HIS A 143 -10.77 -8.80 8.18
C HIS A 143 -9.37 -8.16 8.11
N ILE A 144 -8.69 -8.04 9.24
CA ILE A 144 -7.32 -7.53 9.31
C ILE A 144 -6.39 -8.47 8.55
N ALA A 145 -6.52 -9.78 8.74
CA ALA A 145 -5.73 -10.78 8.03
C ALA A 145 -5.97 -10.73 6.52
N GLY A 146 -7.23 -10.64 6.08
CA GLY A 146 -7.57 -10.51 4.66
C GLY A 146 -7.03 -9.24 4.03
N ALA A 147 -7.15 -8.09 4.71
CA ALA A 147 -6.57 -6.83 4.26
C ALA A 147 -5.04 -6.89 4.19
N LEU A 148 -4.40 -7.54 5.16
CA LEU A 148 -2.95 -7.73 5.16
C LEU A 148 -2.49 -8.65 4.03
N ILE A 149 -3.17 -9.78 3.80
CA ILE A 149 -2.88 -10.70 2.69
C ILE A 149 -3.01 -9.95 1.35
N LEU A 150 -4.07 -9.16 1.17
CA LEU A 150 -4.26 -8.38 -0.04
C LEU A 150 -3.14 -7.35 -0.23
N ALA A 151 -2.81 -6.58 0.80
CA ALA A 151 -1.72 -5.62 0.74
C ALA A 151 -0.37 -6.29 0.43
N MET A 152 -0.08 -7.43 1.07
CA MET A 152 1.15 -8.19 0.82
C MET A 152 1.20 -8.78 -0.59
N ALA A 153 0.08 -9.27 -1.13
CA ALA A 153 0.00 -9.75 -2.51
C ALA A 153 0.26 -8.61 -3.51
N MET A 154 -0.34 -7.44 -3.28
CA MET A 154 -0.08 -6.26 -4.12
C MET A 154 1.39 -5.84 -4.03
N LEU A 155 1.96 -5.75 -2.82
CA LEU A 155 3.37 -5.41 -2.64
C LEU A 155 4.29 -6.42 -3.31
N TYR A 156 3.98 -7.70 -3.22
CA TYR A 156 4.73 -8.76 -3.90
C TYR A 156 4.71 -8.55 -5.42
N THR A 157 3.55 -8.27 -6.01
CA THR A 157 3.48 -8.00 -7.46
C THR A 157 4.24 -6.73 -7.86
N GLN A 158 4.19 -5.67 -7.05
CA GLN A 158 4.90 -4.42 -7.34
C GLN A 158 6.41 -4.55 -7.13
N TYR A 159 6.85 -5.37 -6.18
CA TYR A 159 8.26 -5.65 -5.94
C TYR A 159 8.93 -6.32 -7.14
N HIS A 160 8.19 -7.15 -7.88
CA HIS A 160 8.65 -7.82 -9.09
C HIS A 160 8.64 -6.94 -10.35
N VAL A 161 8.53 -5.62 -10.20
CA VAL A 161 8.65 -4.66 -11.31
C VAL A 161 9.94 -3.87 -11.13
N PHE A 162 10.97 -4.26 -11.88
CA PHE A 162 12.28 -3.62 -11.83
C PHE A 162 13.08 -3.82 -13.12
N ALA A 163 14.07 -2.97 -13.33
CA ALA A 163 15.15 -3.15 -14.30
C ALA A 163 16.48 -2.71 -13.68
N VAL A 164 17.52 -3.54 -13.82
CA VAL A 164 18.83 -3.35 -13.22
C VAL A 164 19.95 -3.76 -14.17
N LEU A 165 21.10 -3.10 -14.04
CA LEU A 165 22.34 -3.49 -14.69
C LEU A 165 23.24 -4.22 -13.70
N ARG A 166 23.68 -5.44 -14.06
CA ARG A 166 24.59 -6.26 -13.25
C ARG A 166 25.48 -7.11 -14.14
N ASP A 167 26.79 -7.07 -13.90
CA ASP A 167 27.80 -7.85 -14.61
C ASP A 167 27.69 -7.69 -16.15
N GLY A 168 27.47 -6.46 -16.62
CA GLY A 168 27.28 -6.17 -18.05
C GLY A 168 25.99 -6.75 -18.67
N LYS A 169 25.00 -7.12 -17.84
CA LYS A 169 23.69 -7.61 -18.26
C LYS A 169 22.57 -6.68 -17.84
N VAL A 170 21.59 -6.52 -18.71
CA VAL A 170 20.30 -5.91 -18.41
C VAL A 170 19.39 -7.02 -17.87
N ILE A 171 18.99 -6.89 -16.61
CA ILE A 171 18.05 -7.81 -15.95
C ILE A 171 16.78 -7.03 -15.67
N TRP A 172 15.63 -7.53 -16.09
CA TRP A 172 14.37 -6.91 -15.74
C TRP A 172 13.28 -7.93 -15.45
N GLN A 173 12.28 -7.46 -14.72
CA GLN A 173 11.06 -8.20 -14.50
C GLN A 173 9.88 -7.26 -14.64
N SER A 174 8.86 -7.71 -15.36
CA SER A 174 7.57 -7.04 -15.42
C SER A 174 6.43 -8.05 -15.26
N PRO A 175 5.22 -7.63 -14.86
CA PRO A 175 4.09 -8.54 -14.70
C PRO A 175 3.65 -9.22 -16.00
N GLN A 176 3.93 -8.58 -17.15
CA GLN A 176 3.47 -9.01 -18.47
C GLN A 176 4.53 -9.84 -19.19
N SER A 177 5.80 -9.48 -19.06
CA SER A 177 6.91 -10.13 -19.76
C SER A 177 7.56 -11.25 -18.94
N GLY A 178 7.44 -11.25 -17.60
CA GLY A 178 8.21 -12.16 -16.75
C GLY A 178 9.65 -11.69 -16.53
N PHE A 179 10.52 -12.58 -16.08
CA PHE A 179 11.93 -12.31 -15.77
C PHE A 179 12.81 -12.54 -17.00
N HIS A 180 13.65 -11.54 -17.32
CA HIS A 180 14.51 -11.52 -18.50
C HIS A 180 15.92 -11.12 -18.15
N VAL A 181 16.89 -11.69 -18.87
CA VAL A 181 18.31 -11.42 -18.71
C VAL A 181 18.95 -11.38 -20.08
N HIS A 182 19.48 -10.21 -20.44
CA HIS A 182 20.14 -10.00 -21.72
C HIS A 182 21.49 -9.34 -21.52
N THR A 183 22.46 -9.69 -22.36
CA THR A 183 23.74 -8.99 -22.33
C THR A 183 23.58 -7.59 -22.94
N ILE A 184 24.37 -6.61 -22.50
CA ILE A 184 24.34 -5.26 -23.09
C ILE A 184 24.68 -5.31 -24.61
N ASN A 185 25.47 -6.30 -25.05
CA ASN A 185 25.80 -6.50 -26.45
C ASN A 185 24.60 -6.94 -27.32
N GLU A 186 23.52 -7.43 -26.72
CA GLU A 186 22.28 -7.79 -27.42
C GLU A 186 21.37 -6.59 -27.66
N VAL A 187 21.72 -5.40 -27.17
CA VAL A 187 20.94 -4.19 -27.38
C VAL A 187 21.06 -3.72 -28.83
N GLU A 188 19.96 -3.79 -29.58
CA GLU A 188 19.92 -3.32 -30.97
C GLU A 188 19.61 -1.83 -31.07
N SER A 189 18.63 -1.38 -30.29
CA SER A 189 18.17 0.01 -30.34
C SER A 189 17.51 0.46 -29.04
N ILE A 190 17.58 1.76 -28.79
CA ILE A 190 16.94 2.42 -27.65
C ILE A 190 16.02 3.52 -28.20
N PHE A 191 14.71 3.36 -27.99
CA PHE A 191 13.69 4.30 -28.42
C PHE A 191 13.32 5.21 -27.25
N LEU A 192 13.46 6.52 -27.45
CA LEU A 192 13.03 7.51 -26.47
C LEU A 192 11.56 7.87 -26.73
N HIS A 193 10.73 7.73 -25.71
CA HIS A 193 9.33 8.17 -25.72
C HIS A 193 9.20 9.58 -25.11
N LYS A 194 7.97 10.07 -25.00
CA LYS A 194 7.71 11.34 -24.32
C LYS A 194 7.92 11.17 -22.81
N GLN A 195 8.22 12.27 -22.11
CA GLN A 195 8.27 12.31 -20.64
C GLN A 195 9.28 11.34 -19.99
N ASN A 196 10.51 11.27 -20.52
CA ASN A 196 11.63 10.53 -19.92
C ASN A 196 11.45 9.00 -19.92
N GLU A 197 10.45 8.46 -20.62
CA GLU A 197 10.27 7.03 -20.84
C GLU A 197 11.08 6.55 -22.05
N PHE A 198 11.48 5.29 -22.04
CA PHE A 198 12.17 4.67 -23.16
C PHE A 198 11.86 3.18 -23.27
N SER A 199 12.12 2.64 -24.46
CA SER A 199 12.12 1.20 -24.72
C SER A 199 13.48 0.76 -25.23
N ILE A 200 13.91 -0.44 -24.84
CA ILE A 200 15.12 -1.09 -25.34
C ILE A 200 14.71 -2.35 -26.08
N ALA A 201 15.09 -2.44 -27.36
CA ALA A 201 14.89 -3.64 -28.17
C ALA A 201 16.18 -4.48 -28.16
N PHE A 202 16.03 -5.77 -27.92
CA PHE A 202 17.10 -6.76 -27.91
C PHE A 202 17.03 -7.63 -29.17
N SER A 203 18.18 -8.18 -29.58
CA SER A 203 18.29 -9.03 -30.77
C SER A 203 17.50 -10.34 -30.71
N THR A 204 17.07 -10.74 -29.51
CA THR A 204 16.15 -11.86 -29.29
C THR A 204 14.72 -11.55 -29.68
N GLY A 205 14.38 -10.29 -29.96
CA GLY A 205 13.03 -9.79 -30.17
C GLY A 205 12.35 -9.29 -28.87
N ASP A 206 13.01 -9.44 -27.72
CA ASP A 206 12.49 -8.93 -26.45
C ASP A 206 12.56 -7.40 -26.40
N THR A 207 11.61 -6.79 -25.70
CA THR A 207 11.58 -5.34 -25.51
C THR A 207 11.36 -4.99 -24.05
N LEU A 208 12.31 -4.27 -23.45
CA LEU A 208 12.11 -3.62 -22.16
C LEU A 208 11.34 -2.31 -22.38
N VAL A 209 10.22 -2.13 -21.70
CA VAL A 209 9.46 -0.87 -21.64
C VAL A 209 9.54 -0.33 -20.21
N THR A 210 9.91 0.94 -20.06
CA THR A 210 10.12 1.59 -18.74
C THR A 210 8.95 2.46 -18.27
N GLU A 211 7.82 2.38 -18.96
CA GLU A 211 6.54 2.95 -18.51
C GLU A 211 6.17 2.33 -17.15
N GLY A 212 5.78 3.15 -16.17
CA GLY A 212 5.46 2.69 -14.82
C GLY A 212 6.66 2.36 -13.94
N MET A 213 7.89 2.62 -14.39
CA MET A 213 9.10 2.53 -13.56
C MET A 213 9.64 3.92 -13.18
N ASP A 214 10.12 4.07 -11.94
CA ASP A 214 10.79 5.25 -11.39
C ASP A 214 12.30 4.97 -11.17
N GLY A 215 13.10 6.03 -11.19
CA GLY A 215 14.57 5.98 -11.09
C GLY A 215 15.27 6.91 -12.11
N ASP A 216 16.59 7.00 -12.03
CA ASP A 216 17.38 7.81 -12.98
C ASP A 216 17.51 7.09 -14.34
N LYS A 217 16.46 7.25 -15.15
CA LYS A 217 16.33 6.71 -16.50
C LYS A 217 17.44 7.17 -17.43
N ALA A 218 17.90 8.42 -17.32
CA ALA A 218 18.94 8.96 -18.17
C ALA A 218 20.28 8.29 -17.89
N SER A 219 20.65 8.16 -16.61
CA SER A 219 21.86 7.45 -16.24
C SER A 219 21.78 5.95 -16.54
N PHE A 220 20.62 5.31 -16.37
CA PHE A 220 20.42 3.90 -16.74
C PHE A 220 20.76 3.65 -18.21
N VAL A 221 20.22 4.49 -19.11
CA VAL A 221 20.52 4.41 -20.56
C VAL A 221 21.98 4.74 -20.85
N ASN A 222 22.56 5.73 -20.17
CA ASN A 222 23.96 6.08 -20.36
C ASN A 222 24.91 4.95 -19.97
N ASN A 223 24.60 4.20 -18.90
CA ASN A 223 25.39 3.05 -18.47
C ASN A 223 25.31 1.87 -19.46
N ILE A 224 24.19 1.73 -20.17
CA ILE A 224 24.06 0.74 -21.26
C ILE A 224 24.90 1.17 -22.47
N LYS A 225 24.86 2.45 -22.84
CA LYS A 225 25.61 2.98 -23.99
C LYS A 225 27.12 3.04 -23.75
N ASN A 226 27.52 3.31 -22.51
CA ASN A 226 28.90 3.46 -22.07
C ASN A 226 29.15 2.60 -20.83
N PRO A 227 29.19 1.27 -20.95
CA PRO A 227 29.49 0.40 -19.82
C PRO A 227 30.88 0.77 -19.28
N ALA A 228 30.97 1.03 -17.97
CA ALA A 228 32.24 1.28 -17.32
C ALA A 228 33.15 0.07 -17.57
N ARG A 229 34.31 0.32 -18.20
CA ARG A 229 35.30 -0.72 -18.53
C ARG A 229 35.99 -1.27 -17.30
#